data_AF-A0A662VMP6-F1
#
_entry.id   AF-A0A662VMP6-F1
#
_cell.length_a   1.000
_cell.length_b   1.000
_cell.length_c   1.000
_cell.angle_alpha   90.00
_cell.angle_beta   90.00
_cell.angle_gamma   90.00
#
_symmetry.space_group_name_H-M   'P 1'
#
loop_
_entity.id
_entity.type
_entity.pdbx_description
1 polymer ?
#
loop_
_entity_poly.entity_id
_entity_poly.type
_entity_poly.pdbx_seq_one_letter_code
_entity_poly.pdbx_strand_id
1 'polypeptide(L)' 'MKVWGEVPNRWDGKIRKAMEIEGWDTISAYIRELIKKDLVSKGLLGNGGRNGQVEEKEVEEATA' A
#
# COMPACT_ATOMS: atom_id res chain seq x y z
N MET A 1 -14.74 -1.09 9.15
CA MET A 1 -14.85 -2.34 9.94
C MET A 1 -13.54 -2.55 10.70
N LYS A 2 -13.59 -2.88 11.99
CA LYS A 2 -12.38 -3.18 12.78
C LYS A 2 -12.16 -4.69 12.74
N VAL A 3 -10.97 -5.12 12.35
CA VAL A 3 -10.57 -6.53 12.33
C VAL A 3 -9.46 -6.74 13.37
N TRP A 4 -9.45 -7.94 13.94
CA TRP A 4 -8.43 -8.37 14.90
C TRP A 4 -7.63 -9.50 14.26
N GLY A 5 -6.33 -9.56 14.53
CA GLY A 5 -5.45 -10.63 14.08
C GLY A 5 -4.36 -10.85 15.11
N GLU A 6 -3.92 -12.09 15.24
CA GLU A 6 -2.81 -12.45 16.12
C GLU A 6 -1.51 -12.47 15.33
N VAL A 7 -0.47 -11.90 15.94
CA VAL A 7 0.91 -11.99 15.46
C VAL A 7 1.77 -12.53 16.59
N PRO A 8 2.75 -13.41 16.31
CA PRO A 8 3.68 -13.88 17.33
C PRO A 8 4.35 -12.70 18.05
N ASN A 9 4.54 -12.79 19.37
CA ASN A 9 5.12 -11.69 20.17
C ASN A 9 6.47 -11.18 19.64
N ARG A 10 7.29 -12.08 19.08
CA ARG A 10 8.58 -11.73 18.45
C ARG A 10 8.42 -10.79 17.24
N TRP A 11 7.28 -10.84 16.56
CA TRP A 11 6.96 -10.01 15.41
C TRP A 11 6.35 -8.68 15.84
N ASP A 12 5.46 -8.64 16.85
CA ASP A 12 4.87 -7.39 17.33
C ASP A 12 5.93 -6.34 17.70
N GLY A 13 6.97 -6.75 18.45
CA GLY A 13 8.08 -5.86 18.79
C GLY A 13 8.87 -5.36 17.57
N LYS A 14 9.03 -6.18 16.54
CA LYS A 14 9.71 -5.78 15.30
C LYS A 14 8.86 -4.81 14.48
N ILE A 15 7.56 -5.05 14.40
CA ILE A 15 6.61 -4.21 13.67
C ILE A 15 6.57 -2.81 14.31
N ARG A 16 6.47 -2.73 15.65
CA ARG A 16 6.48 -1.44 16.37
C ARG A 16 7.79 -0.68 16.16
N LYS A 17 8.93 -1.36 16.25
CA LYS A 17 10.23 -0.73 16.01
C LYS A 17 10.35 -0.21 14.57
N ALA A 18 9.90 -0.96 13.58
CA ALA A 18 9.91 -0.52 12.19
C ALA A 18 8.98 0.68 11.96
N MET A 19 7.77 0.64 12.53
CA MET A 19 6.80 1.74 12.53
C MET A 19 7.40 3.04 13.08
N GLU A 20 8.08 2.97 14.24
CA GLU A 20 8.74 4.13 14.86
C GLU A 20 9.89 4.69 14.01
N ILE A 21 10.72 3.81 13.44
CA ILE A 21 11.84 4.22 12.56
C ILE A 21 11.31 4.93 11.30
N GLU A 22 10.21 4.45 10.75
CA GLU A 22 9.55 5.05 9.59
C GLU A 22 8.65 6.26 9.93
N GLY A 23 8.54 6.62 11.22
CA GLY A 23 7.82 7.81 11.68
C GLY A 23 6.29 7.72 11.63
N TRP A 24 5.72 6.53 11.81
CA TRP A 24 4.27 6.33 11.81
C TRP A 24 3.64 6.44 13.20
N ASP A 25 2.52 7.14 13.29
CA ASP A 25 1.83 7.39 14.57
C ASP A 25 1.05 6.18 15.10
N THR A 26 0.55 5.31 14.21
CA THR A 26 -0.30 4.19 14.61
C THR A 26 0.03 2.91 13.86
N ILE A 27 0.04 1.79 14.61
CA ILE A 27 0.30 0.46 14.06
C ILE A 27 -0.70 0.08 12.97
N SER A 28 -1.97 0.44 13.13
CA SER A 28 -3.01 0.15 12.16
C SER A 28 -2.80 0.88 10.84
N ALA A 29 -2.31 2.13 10.85
CA ALA A 29 -1.99 2.86 9.62
C ALA A 29 -0.78 2.23 8.92
N TYR A 30 0.25 1.90 9.70
CA TYR A 30 1.46 1.26 9.18
C TYR A 30 1.17 -0.09 8.53
N ILE A 31 0.45 -0.99 9.22
CA ILE A 31 0.06 -2.30 8.68
C ILE A 31 -0.78 -2.17 7.41
N ARG A 32 -1.70 -1.20 7.33
CA ARG A 32 -2.48 -0.96 6.11
C ARG A 32 -1.61 -0.57 4.93
N GLU A 33 -0.60 0.28 5.15
CA GLU A 33 0.32 0.67 4.10
C GLU A 33 1.20 -0.49 3.63
N LEU A 34 1.67 -1.33 4.56
CA LEU A 34 2.41 -2.55 4.21
C LEU A 34 1.57 -3.49 3.34
N ILE A 35 0.31 -3.72 3.73
CA ILE A 35 -0.62 -4.56 2.95
C ILE A 35 -0.88 -3.93 1.58
N LYS A 36 -1.08 -2.61 1.52
CA LYS A 36 -1.32 -1.91 0.25
C LYS A 36 -0.13 -2.06 -0.70
N LYS A 37 1.10 -1.84 -0.22
CA LYS A 37 2.33 -2.03 -1.00
C LYS A 37 2.47 -3.47 -1.49
N ASP A 38 2.20 -4.45 -0.63
CA ASP A 38 2.23 -5.87 -1.00
C ASP A 38 1.21 -6.20 -2.10
N LEU A 39 -0.03 -5.77 -1.96
CA LEU A 39 -1.08 -5.99 -2.95
C LEU A 39 -0.79 -5.29 -4.29
N VAL A 40 -0.25 -4.08 -4.26
CA VAL A 40 0.21 -3.37 -5.48
C VAL A 40 1.34 -4.15 -6.15
N SER A 41 2.34 -4.61 -5.38
CA SER A 41 3.46 -5.40 -5.91
C SER A 41 3.02 -6.72 -6.54
N LYS A 42 1.91 -7.29 -6.07
CA LYS A 42 1.28 -8.50 -6.59
C LYS A 42 0.32 -8.23 -7.76
N GLY A 43 0.14 -6.97 -8.16
CA GLY A 43 -0.84 -6.57 -9.19
C GLY A 43 -2.30 -6.76 -8.78
N LEU A 44 -2.57 -7.01 -7.49
CA LEU A 44 -3.91 -7.22 -6.94
C LEU A 44 -4.62 -5.91 -6.65
N LEU A 45 -3.85 -4.83 -6.50
CA LEU A 45 -4.32 -3.46 -6.50
C LEU A 45 -3.72 -2.77 -7.72
N GLY A 46 -4.56 -2.38 -8.69
CA GLY A 46 -4.12 -1.62 -9.84
C GLY A 46 -3.38 -0.35 -9.39
N ASN A 47 -2.34 0.03 -10.13
CA ASN A 47 -1.44 1.16 -9.82
C ASN A 47 -2.11 2.56 -9.89
N GLY A 48 -3.44 2.63 -9.73
CA GLY A 48 -4.24 3.81 -9.98
C GLY A 48 -5.29 4.01 -8.91
N GLY A 49 -4.95 4.78 -7.88
CA GLY A 49 -5.91 5.68 -7.25
C GLY A 49 -6.23 6.86 -8.17
N ARG A 50 -6.60 6.59 -9.43
CA ARG A 50 -7.41 7.48 -10.25
C ARG A 50 -8.86 7.22 -9.85
N ASN A 51 -9.26 7.80 -8.72
CA ASN A 51 -10.64 8.26 -8.55
C ASN A 51 -10.68 9.77 -8.85
N GLY A 52 -10.15 10.13 -10.02
CA GLY A 52 -10.11 11.47 -10.58
C GLY A 52 -9.19 11.51 -11.80
N GLN A 53 -9.77 11.85 -12.95
CA GLN A 53 -9.13 11.97 -14.27
C GLN A 53 -8.75 10.66 -14.95
N VAL A 54 -9.56 10.28 -15.93
CA VAL A 54 -9.14 9.57 -17.12
C VAL A 54 -8.25 10.56 -17.88
N GLU A 55 -6.96 10.28 -18.08
CA GLU A 55 -6.27 10.86 -19.24
C GLU A 55 -6.25 9.76 -20.28
N GLU A 56 -7.04 10.01 -21.30
CA GLU A 56 -6.88 9.46 -22.63
C GLU A 56 -5.44 9.70 -23.06
N LYS A 57 -4.68 8.63 -23.26
CA LYS A 57 -3.55 8.69 -24.18
C LYS A 57 -4.08 8.21 -25.52
N GLU A 58 -4.55 9.17 -26.31
CA GLU A 58 -4.59 9.05 -27.77
C GLU A 58 -3.22 8.55 -28.22
N VAL A 59 -3.19 7.37 -28.83
CA VAL A 59 -2.04 6.92 -29.58
C VAL A 59 -2.21 7.55 -30.96
N GLU A 60 -1.70 8.77 -31.11
CA GLU A 60 -1.47 9.35 -32.44
C GLU A 60 -0.23 8.66 -33.02
N GLU A 61 -0.50 7.66 -33.86
CA GLU A 61 0.47 6.95 -34.68
C GLU A 61 1.06 7.92 -35.70
N ALA A 62 2.18 8.55 -35.34
CA ALA A 62 3.01 9.30 -36.27
C ALA A 62 3.81 8.31 -37.13
N THR A 63 3.39 8.23 -38.39
CA THR A 63 4.15 7.95 -39.61
C THR A 63 5.68 7.96 -39.47
N ALA A 64 6.30 6.86 -39.92
CA ALA A 64 7.64 6.84 -40.52
C ALA A 64 7.69 5.80 -41.64
#